data_AF-A5FH93-F1
#
_entry.id   AF-A5FH93-F1
#
_cell.length_a   1.000
_cell.length_b   1.000
_cell.length_c   1.000
_cell.angle_alpha   90.00
_cell.angle_beta   90.00
_cell.angle_gamma   90.00
#
_symmetry.space_group_name_H-M   'P 1'
#
loop_
_entity.id
_entity.type
_entity.pdbx_description
1 polymer ?
#
loop_
_entity_poly.entity_id
_entity_poly.type
_entity_poly.pdbx_seq_one_letter_code
_entity_poly.pdbx_strand_id
1 'polypeptide(L)'
;MVKKISQISFAIIMVLMLAGCKNTKQKLQEFVVKYNATASSFKAENVTLTTARGYINDNKIELRFETDLEQNDANKTAANISFPKLLKDMFDKNQIPEELVNEGVQFDAYFLADDNTVFVKEVITKESLPELLKE
;
A
#
# COMPACT_ATOMS: atom_id res chain seq x y z
N MET A 1 33.12 34.73 -20.09
CA MET A 1 32.99 33.86 -18.89
C MET A 1 31.56 33.83 -18.34
N VAL A 2 30.87 34.95 -18.18
CA VAL A 2 29.49 35.03 -17.63
C VAL A 2 28.47 34.11 -18.31
N LYS A 3 28.47 34.04 -19.66
CA LYS A 3 27.58 33.12 -20.42
C LYS A 3 27.79 31.63 -20.09
N LYS A 4 29.04 31.20 -19.84
CA LYS A 4 29.35 29.80 -19.52
C LYS A 4 28.96 29.44 -18.07
N ILE A 5 29.12 30.38 -17.15
CA ILE A 5 28.70 30.20 -15.75
C ILE A 5 27.17 30.11 -15.67
N SER A 6 26.45 30.98 -16.39
CA SER A 6 24.98 30.96 -16.44
C SER A 6 24.42 29.66 -17.02
N GLN A 7 25.08 29.08 -18.03
CA GLN A 7 24.70 27.79 -18.63
C GLN A 7 24.90 26.61 -17.68
N ILE A 8 26.00 26.60 -16.92
CA ILE A 8 26.28 25.54 -15.93
C ILE A 8 25.26 25.60 -14.78
N SER A 9 24.98 26.80 -14.26
CA SER A 9 23.97 26.96 -13.20
C SER A 9 22.57 26.55 -13.66
N PHE A 10 22.19 26.87 -14.90
CA PHE A 10 20.91 26.46 -15.47
C PHE A 10 20.81 24.94 -15.64
N ALA A 11 21.86 24.30 -16.12
CA ALA A 11 21.92 22.84 -16.24
C ALA A 11 21.81 22.12 -14.88
N ILE A 12 22.45 22.65 -13.84
CA ILE A 12 22.38 22.09 -12.48
C ILE A 12 20.97 22.21 -11.91
N ILE A 13 20.32 23.37 -12.07
CA ILE A 13 18.93 23.58 -11.65
C ILE A 13 17.99 22.62 -12.39
N MET A 14 18.20 22.40 -13.69
CA MET A 14 17.38 21.51 -14.50
C MET A 14 17.54 20.03 -14.10
N VAL A 15 18.76 19.60 -13.77
CA VAL A 15 19.02 18.25 -13.24
C VAL A 15 18.40 18.07 -11.85
N LEU A 16 18.45 19.09 -10.98
CA LEU A 16 17.79 19.06 -9.66
C LEU A 16 16.26 19.01 -9.77
N MET A 17 15.66 19.70 -10.75
CA MET A 17 14.22 19.61 -11.01
C MET A 17 13.80 18.22 -11.51
N LEU A 18 14.63 17.56 -12.32
CA LEU A 18 14.37 16.21 -12.85
C LEU A 18 14.61 15.09 -11.81
N ALA A 19 15.46 15.34 -10.81
CA ALA A 19 15.71 14.41 -9.71
C ALA A 19 14.63 14.43 -8.61
N GLY A 20 13.67 15.38 -8.67
CA GLY A 20 12.71 15.65 -7.59
C GLY A 20 11.49 14.73 -7.54
N CYS A 21 11.13 14.05 -8.63
CA CYS A 21 9.97 13.15 -8.67
C CYS A 21 10.44 11.69 -8.64
N LYS A 22 10.25 11.02 -7.50
CA LYS A 22 10.41 9.57 -7.41
C LYS A 22 9.49 8.91 -8.43
N ASN A 23 9.97 7.90 -9.13
CA ASN A 23 9.10 7.10 -9.99
C ASN A 23 8.26 6.14 -9.14
N THR A 24 7.19 5.60 -9.72
CA THR A 24 6.24 4.69 -9.05
C THR A 24 6.93 3.47 -8.44
N LYS A 25 7.94 2.90 -9.11
CA LYS A 25 8.69 1.74 -8.59
C LYS A 25 9.45 2.07 -7.31
N GLN A 26 10.07 3.24 -7.24
CA GLN A 26 10.73 3.73 -6.04
C GLN A 26 9.73 3.96 -4.91
N LYS A 27 8.61 4.64 -5.19
CA LYS A 27 7.55 4.88 -4.20
C LYS A 27 6.97 3.57 -3.64
N LEU A 28 6.74 2.58 -4.51
CA LEU A 28 6.29 1.24 -4.13
C LEU A 28 7.27 0.58 -3.16
N GLN A 29 8.56 0.57 -3.49
CA GLN A 29 9.58 -0.03 -2.63
C GLN A 29 9.70 0.69 -1.28
N GLU A 30 9.65 2.02 -1.29
CA GLU A 30 9.66 2.82 -0.07
C GLU A 30 8.45 2.56 0.81
N PHE A 31 7.26 2.44 0.21
CA PHE A 31 6.05 2.05 0.92
C PHE A 31 6.26 0.71 1.63
N VAL A 32 6.74 -0.32 0.93
CA VAL A 32 6.94 -1.66 1.49
C VAL A 32 7.91 -1.63 2.68
N VAL A 33 9.03 -0.92 2.54
CA VAL A 33 10.03 -0.77 3.61
C VAL A 33 9.42 -0.05 4.82
N LYS A 34 8.76 1.09 4.58
CA LYS A 34 8.15 1.90 5.64
C LYS A 34 7.05 1.14 6.37
N TYR A 35 6.15 0.50 5.61
CA TYR A 35 5.05 -0.29 6.15
C TYR A 35 5.56 -1.36 7.11
N ASN A 36 6.48 -2.20 6.63
CA ASN A 36 7.05 -3.29 7.43
C ASN A 36 7.84 -2.79 8.66
N ALA A 37 8.53 -1.65 8.57
CA ALA A 37 9.23 -1.06 9.71
C ALA A 37 8.28 -0.64 10.83
N THR A 38 7.02 -0.34 10.51
CA THR A 38 5.99 0.06 11.48
C THR A 38 4.97 -1.04 11.81
N ALA A 39 5.03 -2.18 11.11
CA ALA A 39 4.02 -3.22 11.17
C ALA A 39 3.84 -3.84 12.55
N SER A 40 4.91 -3.97 13.35
CA SER A 40 4.84 -4.49 14.72
C SER A 40 3.97 -3.64 15.66
N SER A 41 3.79 -2.36 15.33
CA SER A 41 2.97 -1.42 16.09
C SER A 41 1.55 -1.29 15.55
N PHE A 42 1.23 -1.99 14.46
CA PHE A 42 -0.12 -1.99 13.90
C PHE A 42 -1.11 -2.60 14.89
N LYS A 43 -2.30 -1.99 15.00
CA LYS A 43 -3.39 -2.44 15.86
C LYS A 43 -4.69 -2.34 15.09
N ALA A 44 -5.34 -3.48 14.92
CA ALA A 44 -6.71 -3.61 14.45
C ALA A 44 -7.34 -4.81 15.16
N GLU A 45 -8.66 -4.91 15.15
CA GLU A 45 -9.38 -6.02 15.76
C GLU A 45 -8.93 -7.35 15.13
N ASN A 46 -8.60 -8.32 15.98
CA ASN A 46 -8.14 -9.68 15.61
C ASN A 46 -6.88 -9.75 14.73
N VAL A 47 -6.23 -8.63 14.37
CA VAL A 47 -4.98 -8.64 13.60
C VAL A 47 -3.79 -8.80 14.55
N THR A 48 -3.05 -9.89 14.38
CA THR A 48 -1.86 -10.21 15.19
C THR A 48 -0.57 -9.73 14.52
N LEU A 49 -0.52 -9.80 13.18
CA LEU A 49 0.61 -9.34 12.37
C LEU A 49 0.11 -8.77 11.04
N THR A 50 0.85 -7.79 10.52
CA THR A 50 0.68 -7.37 9.14
C THR A 50 2.02 -7.29 8.41
N THR A 51 2.04 -7.56 7.11
CA THR A 51 3.23 -7.42 6.27
C THR A 51 2.89 -6.87 4.90
N ALA A 52 3.85 -6.18 4.28
CA ALA A 52 3.80 -5.76 2.89
C ALA A 52 4.88 -6.48 2.06
N ARG A 53 4.54 -6.88 0.84
CA ARG A 53 5.50 -7.39 -0.15
C ARG A 53 5.29 -6.69 -1.49
N GLY A 54 6.36 -6.12 -2.05
CA GLY A 54 6.33 -5.46 -3.35
C GLY A 54 6.73 -6.39 -4.49
N TYR A 55 5.96 -6.37 -5.57
CA TYR A 55 6.23 -7.01 -6.85
C TYR A 55 6.48 -5.90 -7.88
N ILE A 56 7.73 -5.43 -7.91
CA ILE A 56 8.13 -4.20 -8.63
C ILE A 56 7.88 -4.29 -10.15
N ASN A 57 8.00 -5.48 -10.73
CA ASN A 57 7.79 -5.68 -12.17
C ASN A 57 6.31 -5.80 -12.54
N ASP A 58 5.45 -6.08 -11.57
CA ASP A 58 4.01 -6.27 -11.76
C ASP A 58 3.21 -5.05 -11.31
N ASN A 59 3.89 -3.97 -10.85
CA ASN A 59 3.27 -2.82 -10.18
C ASN A 59 2.24 -3.27 -9.12
N LYS A 60 2.62 -4.23 -8.27
CA LYS A 60 1.73 -4.80 -7.27
C LYS A 60 2.35 -4.77 -5.89
N ILE A 61 1.53 -4.51 -4.88
CA ILE A 61 1.85 -4.72 -3.47
C ILE A 61 0.88 -5.76 -2.91
N GLU A 62 1.40 -6.72 -2.16
CA GLU A 62 0.57 -7.59 -1.33
C GLU A 62 0.63 -7.12 0.12
N LEU A 63 -0.53 -6.93 0.73
CA LEU A 63 -0.69 -6.71 2.17
C LEU A 63 -1.27 -7.99 2.78
N ARG A 64 -0.65 -8.52 3.81
CA ARG A 64 -1.14 -9.72 4.52
C ARG A 64 -1.42 -9.35 5.96
N PHE A 65 -2.65 -9.58 6.40
CA PHE A 65 -3.11 -9.39 7.77
C PHE A 65 -3.38 -10.77 8.36
N GLU A 66 -2.50 -11.20 9.24
CA GLU A 66 -2.62 -12.47 9.98
C GLU A 66 -3.47 -12.23 11.22
N THR A 67 -4.33 -13.20 11.55
CA THR A 67 -5.25 -13.13 12.69
C THR A 67 -5.07 -14.32 13.62
N ASP A 68 -5.73 -14.27 14.77
CA ASP A 68 -5.90 -15.39 15.70
C ASP A 68 -7.28 -16.08 15.55
N LEU A 69 -7.98 -15.83 14.45
CA LEU A 69 -9.31 -16.37 14.19
C LEU A 69 -9.22 -17.73 13.49
N GLU A 70 -9.95 -18.72 14.02
CA GLU A 70 -10.11 -20.04 13.41
C GLU A 70 -10.86 -19.94 12.06
N GLN A 71 -10.41 -20.72 11.07
CA GLN A 71 -11.05 -20.79 9.75
C GLN A 71 -12.43 -21.48 9.82
N ASN A 72 -13.49 -20.68 9.94
CA ASN A 72 -14.88 -21.12 9.92
C ASN A 72 -15.81 -20.09 9.24
N ASP A 73 -17.05 -20.50 8.90
CA ASP A 73 -18.00 -19.69 8.14
C ASP A 73 -18.43 -18.40 8.87
N ALA A 74 -18.52 -18.44 10.20
CA ALA A 74 -18.91 -17.28 11.00
C ALA A 74 -17.81 -16.19 10.95
N ASN A 75 -16.56 -16.58 11.21
CA ASN A 75 -15.41 -15.68 11.14
C ASN A 75 -15.19 -15.16 9.72
N LYS A 76 -15.35 -16.02 8.70
CA LYS A 76 -15.28 -15.60 7.30
C LYS A 76 -16.34 -14.56 6.96
N THR A 77 -17.58 -14.76 7.40
CA THR A 77 -18.68 -13.81 7.18
C THR A 77 -18.39 -12.47 7.86
N ALA A 78 -17.92 -12.49 9.11
CA ALA A 78 -17.53 -11.29 9.84
C ALA A 78 -16.35 -10.55 9.17
N ALA A 79 -15.36 -11.29 8.66
CA ALA A 79 -14.22 -10.73 7.93
C ALA A 79 -14.64 -10.04 6.63
N ASN A 80 -15.58 -10.61 5.86
CA ASN A 80 -16.10 -9.99 4.63
C ASN A 80 -16.76 -8.63 4.88
N ILE A 81 -17.24 -8.36 6.09
CA ILE A 81 -17.86 -7.09 6.47
C ILE A 81 -16.85 -6.11 7.07
N SER A 82 -15.93 -6.62 7.90
CA SER A 82 -15.00 -5.79 8.68
C SER A 82 -13.74 -5.41 7.89
N PHE A 83 -13.26 -6.28 7.00
CA PHE A 83 -12.00 -6.07 6.31
C PHE A 83 -12.02 -4.93 5.29
N PRO A 84 -13.06 -4.77 4.43
CA PRO A 84 -13.15 -3.59 3.56
C PRO A 84 -13.16 -2.27 4.36
N LYS A 85 -13.84 -2.24 5.50
CA LYS A 85 -13.87 -1.08 6.41
C LYS A 85 -12.50 -0.79 7.00
N LEU A 86 -11.76 -1.81 7.41
CA LEU A 86 -10.37 -1.65 7.87
C LEU A 86 -9.50 -1.04 6.77
N LEU A 87 -9.61 -1.52 5.52
CA LEU A 87 -8.83 -1.00 4.41
C LEU A 87 -9.19 0.45 4.09
N LYS A 88 -10.48 0.80 4.09
CA LYS A 88 -10.93 2.19 3.96
C LYS A 88 -10.33 3.06 5.08
N ASP A 89 -10.40 2.62 6.32
CA ASP A 89 -9.80 3.29 7.48
C ASP A 89 -8.29 3.54 7.29
N MET A 90 -7.59 2.60 6.67
CA MET A 90 -6.16 2.73 6.35
C MET A 90 -5.92 3.77 5.24
N PHE A 91 -6.79 3.89 4.24
CA PHE A 91 -6.74 4.97 3.25
C PHE A 91 -7.03 6.33 3.89
N ASP A 92 -8.10 6.43 4.69
CA ASP A 92 -8.49 7.66 5.39
C ASP A 92 -7.37 8.16 6.32
N LYS A 93 -6.63 7.25 6.95
CA LYS A 93 -5.45 7.55 7.80
C LYS A 93 -4.14 7.71 7.01
N ASN A 94 -4.19 7.64 5.68
CA ASN A 94 -3.04 7.69 4.78
C ASN A 94 -1.95 6.64 5.11
N GLN A 95 -2.37 5.50 5.64
CA GLN A 95 -1.51 4.33 5.87
C GLN A 95 -1.30 3.54 4.57
N ILE A 96 -2.27 3.59 3.65
CA ILE A 96 -2.11 3.17 2.26
C ILE A 96 -2.24 4.44 1.40
N PRO A 97 -1.19 4.84 0.66
CA PRO A 97 -1.23 6.07 -0.12
C PRO A 97 -2.05 5.88 -1.39
N GLU A 98 -3.13 6.65 -1.55
CA GLU A 98 -3.95 6.67 -2.78
C GLU A 98 -3.13 7.00 -4.03
N GLU A 99 -2.05 7.78 -3.89
CA GLU A 99 -1.14 8.13 -4.98
C GLU A 99 -0.61 6.88 -5.68
N LEU A 100 -0.20 5.84 -4.95
CA LEU A 100 0.30 4.60 -5.55
C LEU A 100 -0.79 3.92 -6.39
N VAL A 101 -2.01 3.87 -5.87
CA VAL A 101 -3.16 3.28 -6.58
C VAL A 101 -3.48 4.07 -7.84
N ASN A 102 -3.48 5.40 -7.75
CA ASN A 102 -3.72 6.31 -8.87
C ASN A 102 -2.63 6.27 -9.96
N GLU A 103 -1.40 5.94 -9.58
CA GLU A 103 -0.26 5.66 -10.47
C GLU A 103 -0.30 4.24 -11.07
N GLY A 104 -1.33 3.44 -10.76
CA GLY A 104 -1.54 2.12 -11.33
C GLY A 104 -0.90 0.97 -10.54
N VAL A 105 -0.54 1.20 -9.27
CA VAL A 105 -0.12 0.11 -8.38
C VAL A 105 -1.34 -0.61 -7.81
N GLN A 106 -1.43 -1.91 -8.05
CA GLN A 106 -2.46 -2.77 -7.48
C GLN A 106 -2.09 -3.17 -6.05
N PHE A 107 -3.04 -3.10 -5.13
CA PHE A 107 -2.91 -3.67 -3.79
C PHE A 107 -3.77 -4.92 -3.68
N ASP A 108 -3.13 -6.06 -3.46
CA ASP A 108 -3.77 -7.31 -3.08
C ASP A 108 -3.72 -7.45 -1.57
N ALA A 109 -4.82 -7.19 -0.88
CA ALA A 109 -4.91 -7.26 0.57
C ALA A 109 -5.58 -8.57 1.00
N TYR A 110 -4.92 -9.33 1.87
CA TYR A 110 -5.38 -10.64 2.35
C TYR A 110 -5.62 -10.59 3.85
N PHE A 111 -6.83 -10.98 4.27
CA PHE A 111 -7.16 -11.23 5.67
C PHE A 111 -7.14 -12.74 5.91
N LEU A 112 -6.28 -13.18 6.83
CA LEU A 112 -5.89 -14.58 6.97
C LEU A 112 -6.33 -15.13 8.32
N ALA A 113 -6.82 -16.36 8.33
CA ALA A 113 -7.05 -17.14 9.53
C ALA A 113 -5.74 -17.51 10.24
N ASP A 114 -5.85 -18.05 11.45
CA ASP A 114 -4.73 -18.52 12.27
C ASP A 114 -3.90 -19.63 11.61
N ASP A 115 -4.51 -20.41 10.73
CA ASP A 115 -3.87 -21.43 9.89
C ASP A 115 -3.28 -20.89 8.57
N ASN A 116 -3.26 -19.56 8.39
CA ASN A 116 -2.85 -18.82 7.19
C ASN A 116 -3.72 -19.04 5.94
N THR A 117 -4.87 -19.69 6.06
CA THR A 117 -5.84 -19.74 4.95
C THR A 117 -6.54 -18.39 4.80
N VAL A 118 -7.04 -18.12 3.59
CA VAL A 118 -7.64 -16.81 3.28
C VAL A 118 -9.10 -16.78 3.71
N PHE A 119 -9.46 -15.81 4.55
CA PHE A 119 -10.85 -15.43 4.76
C PHE A 119 -11.36 -14.58 3.59
N VAL A 120 -10.64 -13.48 3.31
CA VAL A 120 -11.02 -12.45 2.35
C VAL A 120 -9.78 -11.99 1.59
N LYS A 121 -9.95 -11.76 0.29
CA LYS A 121 -8.98 -11.08 -0.56
C LYS A 121 -9.66 -9.86 -1.18
N GLU A 122 -9.12 -8.69 -0.92
CA GLU A 122 -9.51 -7.45 -1.59
C GLU A 122 -8.47 -7.06 -2.64
N VAL A 123 -8.94 -6.75 -3.85
CA VAL A 123 -8.09 -6.27 -4.95
C VAL A 123 -8.41 -4.82 -5.20
N ILE A 124 -7.45 -3.96 -4.86
CA ILE A 124 -7.60 -2.52 -4.91
C ILE A 124 -6.79 -1.99 -6.09
N THR A 125 -7.50 -1.50 -7.09
CA THR A 125 -6.94 -0.79 -8.24
C THR A 125 -7.52 0.61 -8.30
N LYS A 126 -7.08 1.41 -9.26
CA LYS A 126 -7.66 2.74 -9.50
C LYS A 126 -9.16 2.69 -9.75
N GLU A 127 -9.63 1.61 -10.38
CA GLU A 127 -11.03 1.41 -10.73
C GLU A 127 -11.88 1.00 -9.53
N SER A 128 -11.37 0.15 -8.63
CA SER A 128 -12.12 -0.31 -7.45
C SER A 128 -12.01 0.60 -6.23
N LEU A 129 -10.99 1.46 -6.15
CA LEU A 129 -10.78 2.37 -5.02
C LEU A 129 -12.01 3.24 -4.70
N PRO A 130 -12.72 3.86 -5.67
CA PRO A 130 -13.89 4.69 -5.37
C PRO A 130 -15.06 3.92 -4.74
N GLU A 131 -15.15 2.60 -4.96
CA GLU A 131 -16.15 1.75 -4.32
C GLU A 131 -15.74 1.43 -2.89
N LEU A 132 -14.49 1.03 -2.68
CA LEU A 132 -13.93 0.79 -1.34
C LEU A 132 -14.08 2.00 -0.41
N LEU A 133 -13.87 3.22 -0.93
CA LEU A 133 -13.97 4.45 -0.14
C LEU A 133 -15.41 4.84 0.26
N LYS A 134 -16.44 4.10 -0.20
CA LYS A 134 -17.85 4.31 0.18
C LYS A 134 -18.34 3.40 1.31
N GLU A 135 -17.58 2.36 1.66
CA GLU A 135 -17.88 1.42 2.76
C GLU A 135 -17.90 2.09 4.14
#